data_AF-A0A2P6NJ74-F1
#
_entry.id   AF-A0A2P6NJ74-F1
#
_cell.length_a   1.000
_cell.length_b   1.000
_cell.length_c   1.000
_cell.angle_alpha   90.00
_cell.angle_beta   90.00
_cell.angle_gamma   90.00
#
_symmetry.space_group_name_H-M   'P 1'
#
loop_
_entity.id
_entity.type
_entity.pdbx_description
1 polymer ?
#
loop_
_entity_poly.entity_id
_entity_poly.type
_entity_poly.pdbx_seq_one_letter_code
_entity_poly.pdbx_strand_id
1 'polypeptide(L)'
;MIHLTRWYSSVLPLQWRGIVLYIRNPLYTAVTVQKNPLLLSIPYRPPVFMATRSLRDLSLSFRIAPAPKAMMIVRFSKEGQPFVSLVDDMAKSILSPLLDNSGSGRNEDVRSFWKTIETVGRGETEREEVKFQVSGSPLSVKFRQTRANGETTVIVTARKTKRAQSQMIPSSNRSGIPMELNGLINAIEQDVIGKILGIDQMFLGLFEAVRGRYSIFAVSPSFAHLLHYSQPHELRGMNTTDLSCPTAESGIIFDQISSNMNPDTKTATLSTSLHHFPGIFFFFAIREITPGVNLSLFIAHDHNRHSMGPPPPAVPALPGNPVWRRSEWDEVLENCLHYIHFNRHHASHSKMTLPKEFLEDSKRVYCYVYTGERGFLPSGNSDGYIWRSSCGIVSGGSMKKKYHYVDLPDGKKLRRRVMWLEQVKDLYIVEYRHHDNNYTAADLLLGPDCMDWDRLLHRVHAANQHLNNSLASIQSGHFNRAETRVNQSEIGSENVVSYVNDILTNWATEYGRQ
;
A
#
# COMPACT_ATOMS: atom_id res chain seq x y z
N MET A 1 34.25 36.56 15.38
CA MET A 1 34.42 37.78 14.56
C MET A 1 35.75 37.68 13.83
N ILE A 2 35.78 37.01 12.66
CA ILE A 2 36.86 37.11 11.65
C ILE A 2 36.17 36.95 10.29
N HIS A 3 36.23 38.02 9.49
CA HIS A 3 35.86 38.06 8.09
C HIS A 3 36.98 37.44 7.24
N LEU A 4 36.62 36.67 6.21
CA LEU A 4 37.41 36.63 4.98
C LEU A 4 36.54 36.19 3.79
N THR A 5 36.18 37.19 3.00
CA THR A 5 35.68 37.12 1.64
C THR A 5 36.80 36.71 0.70
N ARG A 6 36.55 35.76 -0.21
CA ARG A 6 37.12 35.80 -1.56
C ARG A 6 36.32 34.93 -2.53
N TRP A 7 35.74 35.61 -3.51
CA TRP A 7 35.31 35.07 -4.79
C TRP A 7 36.54 34.63 -5.61
N TYR A 8 36.45 33.49 -6.29
CA TYR A 8 36.98 33.33 -7.64
C TYR A 8 36.16 32.29 -8.39
N SER A 9 35.73 32.69 -9.59
CA SER A 9 35.10 31.90 -10.63
C SER A 9 36.16 31.12 -11.42
N SER A 10 35.90 29.85 -11.71
CA SER A 10 36.43 29.20 -12.91
C SER A 10 35.72 27.87 -13.19
N VAL A 11 35.23 27.79 -14.42
CA VAL A 11 34.59 26.67 -15.10
C VAL A 11 35.62 25.59 -15.45
N LEU A 12 35.31 24.31 -15.20
CA LEU A 12 35.43 23.14 -16.11
C LEU A 12 35.34 21.80 -15.32
N PRO A 13 34.85 20.71 -15.94
CA PRO A 13 34.35 19.52 -15.26
C PRO A 13 35.43 18.45 -15.06
N LEU A 14 35.52 17.88 -13.86
CA LEU A 14 36.41 16.77 -13.56
C LEU A 14 35.67 15.43 -13.63
N GLN A 15 36.00 14.75 -14.72
CA GLN A 15 36.02 13.32 -15.00
C GLN A 15 35.79 12.36 -13.82
N TRP A 16 34.91 11.40 -14.11
CA TRP A 16 34.77 10.12 -13.45
C TRP A 16 36.12 9.40 -13.34
N ARG A 17 36.50 9.01 -12.12
CA ARG A 17 37.47 7.94 -11.88
C ARG A 17 36.77 6.81 -11.14
N GLY A 18 36.48 5.75 -11.87
CA GLY A 18 36.10 4.47 -11.32
C GLY A 18 37.25 3.85 -10.53
N ILE A 19 36.93 3.33 -9.35
CA ILE A 19 37.80 2.42 -8.62
C ILE A 19 37.22 1.02 -8.82
N VAL A 20 37.90 0.25 -9.66
CA VAL A 20 37.68 -1.19 -9.84
C VAL A 20 38.50 -1.90 -8.78
N LEU A 21 37.84 -2.50 -7.79
CA LEU A 21 38.47 -3.43 -6.86
C LEU A 21 38.39 -4.84 -7.44
N TYR A 22 39.54 -5.32 -7.94
CA TYR A 22 39.79 -6.70 -8.28
C TYR A 22 39.85 -7.54 -7.00
N ILE A 23 38.99 -8.55 -6.88
CA ILE A 23 39.26 -9.71 -6.04
C ILE A 23 39.28 -10.94 -6.95
N ARG A 24 40.46 -11.56 -6.98
CA ARG A 24 40.84 -12.74 -7.74
C ARG A 24 40.89 -13.90 -6.75
N ASN A 25 40.12 -14.98 -6.98
CA ASN A 25 40.63 -16.35 -6.91
C ASN A 25 39.57 -17.40 -7.29
N PRO A 26 39.99 -18.61 -7.69
CA PRO A 26 39.34 -19.43 -8.69
C PRO A 26 38.77 -20.73 -8.11
N LEU A 27 38.07 -21.49 -8.95
CA LEU A 27 38.20 -22.93 -9.19
C LEU A 27 36.84 -23.53 -9.59
N TYR A 28 36.80 -24.08 -10.82
CA TYR A 28 36.14 -25.34 -11.25
C TYR A 28 34.60 -25.46 -11.11
N THR A 29 33.82 -26.00 -12.06
CA THR A 29 34.06 -26.79 -13.27
C THR A 29 32.85 -26.59 -14.20
N ALA A 30 33.07 -26.53 -15.50
CA ALA A 30 32.02 -26.61 -16.51
C ALA A 30 31.49 -28.06 -16.63
N VAL A 31 30.18 -28.22 -16.75
CA VAL A 31 29.59 -29.38 -17.46
C VAL A 31 28.67 -28.82 -18.53
N THR A 32 29.14 -28.93 -19.77
CA THR A 32 28.37 -28.72 -20.99
C THR A 32 27.75 -30.06 -21.37
N VAL A 33 26.44 -30.14 -21.55
CA VAL A 33 25.84 -31.17 -22.40
C VAL A 33 24.90 -30.48 -23.39
N GLN A 34 25.19 -30.76 -24.65
CA GLN A 34 24.60 -30.19 -25.84
C GLN A 34 23.40 -31.03 -26.30
N LYS A 35 22.41 -30.31 -26.84
CA LYS A 35 21.21 -30.70 -27.61
C LYS A 35 21.29 -32.02 -28.40
N ASN A 36 20.16 -32.74 -28.57
CA ASN A 36 19.32 -32.70 -29.80
C ASN A 36 18.10 -33.69 -29.74
N PRO A 37 17.16 -33.72 -30.73
CA PRO A 37 15.72 -33.60 -30.46
C PRO A 37 14.82 -34.72 -31.07
N LEU A 38 13.50 -34.48 -30.99
CA LEU A 38 12.37 -35.06 -31.76
C LEU A 38 11.86 -36.47 -31.37
N LEU A 39 10.58 -36.57 -30.98
CA LEU A 39 9.52 -37.20 -31.80
C LEU A 39 8.11 -37.18 -31.15
N LEU A 40 7.17 -36.76 -32.00
CA LEU A 40 5.71 -36.94 -32.12
C LEU A 40 4.88 -37.82 -31.13
N SER A 41 3.80 -37.18 -30.66
CA SER A 41 2.39 -37.59 -30.47
C SER A 41 1.94 -39.07 -30.43
N ILE A 42 1.08 -39.40 -29.45
CA ILE A 42 -0.31 -39.96 -29.55
C ILE A 42 -0.86 -40.18 -28.10
N PRO A 43 -2.18 -39.99 -27.83
CA PRO A 43 -2.71 -39.96 -26.47
C PRO A 43 -3.09 -41.37 -25.95
N TYR A 44 -2.72 -41.67 -24.71
CA TYR A 44 -3.13 -42.88 -24.02
C TYR A 44 -3.78 -42.51 -22.67
N ARG A 45 -5.07 -42.81 -22.51
CA ARG A 45 -5.73 -42.88 -21.19
C ARG A 45 -5.55 -44.28 -20.64
N PRO A 46 -5.05 -44.45 -19.40
CA PRO A 46 -5.27 -45.67 -18.65
C PRO A 46 -6.26 -45.44 -17.48
N PRO A 47 -6.83 -46.53 -16.95
CA PRO A 47 -8.02 -46.49 -16.09
C PRO A 47 -7.67 -46.20 -14.63
N VAL A 48 -8.70 -45.84 -13.87
CA VAL A 48 -8.65 -45.67 -12.41
C VAL A 48 -8.34 -47.03 -11.77
N PHE A 49 -7.07 -47.26 -11.44
CA PHE A 49 -6.65 -48.30 -10.50
C PHE A 49 -6.60 -47.69 -9.10
N MET A 50 -7.36 -48.26 -8.15
CA MET A 50 -7.11 -48.05 -6.72
C MET A 50 -5.79 -48.73 -6.36
N ALA A 51 -4.71 -47.95 -6.34
CA ALA A 51 -3.41 -48.42 -5.88
C ALA A 51 -3.40 -48.59 -4.35
N THR A 52 -3.11 -49.80 -3.89
CA THR A 52 -2.65 -50.07 -2.53
C THR A 52 -1.31 -49.37 -2.34
N ARG A 53 -1.32 -48.22 -1.66
CA ARG A 53 -0.11 -47.43 -1.43
C ARG A 53 0.88 -48.19 -0.55
N SER A 54 2.13 -48.21 -0.98
CA SER A 54 3.25 -48.73 -0.19
C SER A 54 3.50 -47.86 1.04
N LEU A 55 3.99 -48.46 2.13
CA LEU A 55 4.40 -47.74 3.36
C LEU A 55 5.45 -46.64 3.08
N ARG A 56 6.24 -46.76 2.00
CA ARG A 56 7.15 -45.70 1.54
C ARG A 56 6.40 -44.50 0.93
N ASP A 57 5.25 -44.69 0.31
CA ASP A 57 4.47 -43.59 -0.30
C ASP A 57 3.72 -42.78 0.76
N LEU A 58 3.31 -43.42 1.86
CA LEU A 58 2.85 -42.72 3.06
C LEU A 58 3.97 -41.83 3.63
N SER A 59 5.22 -42.32 3.60
CA SER A 59 6.40 -41.56 4.05
C SER A 59 6.69 -40.28 3.26
N LEU A 60 6.39 -40.29 1.95
CA LEU A 60 6.60 -39.16 1.05
C LEU A 60 5.48 -38.12 1.09
N SER A 61 4.25 -38.54 1.43
CA SER A 61 3.13 -37.61 1.65
C SER A 61 3.28 -36.73 2.90
N PHE A 62 4.33 -36.92 3.71
CA PHE A 62 4.57 -36.22 4.98
C PHE A 62 5.17 -34.81 4.87
N ARG A 63 5.55 -34.33 3.68
CA ARG A 63 6.26 -33.03 3.55
C ARG A 63 5.40 -31.84 3.11
N ILE A 64 4.11 -32.02 2.84
CA ILE A 64 3.22 -30.94 2.36
C ILE A 64 2.01 -30.80 3.30
N ALA A 65 2.22 -30.22 4.48
CA ALA A 65 1.13 -29.82 5.37
C ALA A 65 1.42 -28.44 5.99
N PRO A 66 0.45 -27.51 6.00
CA PRO A 66 0.66 -26.09 6.32
C PRO A 66 0.84 -25.77 7.82
N ALA A 67 1.00 -26.77 8.69
CA ALA A 67 1.34 -26.58 10.09
C ALA A 67 2.15 -27.78 10.62
N PRO A 68 3.12 -27.57 11.52
CA PRO A 68 3.87 -28.66 12.14
C PRO A 68 2.91 -29.56 12.94
N LYS A 69 2.70 -30.79 12.47
CA LYS A 69 1.90 -31.83 13.13
C LYS A 69 2.86 -32.90 13.64
N ALA A 70 2.70 -33.29 14.91
CA ALA A 70 3.41 -34.45 15.46
C ALA A 70 2.70 -35.72 15.03
N MET A 71 3.42 -36.69 14.48
CA MET A 71 2.89 -37.97 14.03
C MET A 71 3.60 -39.17 14.63
N MET A 72 2.80 -40.17 15.00
CA MET A 72 3.24 -41.47 15.47
C MET A 72 2.42 -42.57 14.79
N ILE A 73 3.05 -43.69 14.46
CA ILE A 73 2.44 -44.88 13.87
C ILE A 73 2.57 -46.03 14.87
N VAL A 74 1.42 -46.59 15.27
CA VAL A 74 1.33 -47.75 16.15
C VAL A 74 0.85 -48.95 15.36
N ARG A 75 1.54 -50.07 15.47
CA ARG A 75 1.15 -51.35 14.84
C ARG A 75 0.69 -52.33 15.91
N PHE A 76 -0.17 -53.26 15.50
CA PHE A 76 -0.62 -54.35 16.35
C PHE A 76 0.09 -55.63 15.95
N SER A 77 0.72 -56.30 16.91
CA SER A 77 1.29 -57.62 16.69
C SER A 77 0.19 -58.66 16.43
N LYS A 78 0.56 -59.87 15.98
CA LYS A 78 -0.38 -60.99 15.83
C LYS A 78 -1.10 -61.35 17.14
N GLU A 79 -0.48 -61.05 18.27
CA GLU A 79 -1.03 -61.26 19.62
C GLU A 79 -1.96 -60.11 20.07
N GLY A 80 -2.19 -59.12 19.20
CA GLY A 80 -3.07 -57.98 19.46
C GLY A 80 -2.46 -56.89 20.33
N GLN A 81 -1.18 -56.98 20.69
CA GLN A 81 -0.52 -55.96 21.50
C GLN A 81 0.00 -54.80 20.62
N PRO A 82 -0.32 -53.53 20.97
CA PRO A 82 0.16 -52.36 20.24
C PRO A 82 1.64 -52.08 20.52
N PHE A 83 2.41 -51.70 19.49
CA PHE A 83 3.78 -51.19 19.63
C PHE A 83 4.04 -50.02 18.67
N VAL A 84 4.86 -49.06 19.10
CA VAL A 84 5.22 -47.88 18.28
C VAL A 84 6.19 -48.31 17.18
N SER A 85 5.77 -48.21 15.92
CA SER A 85 6.60 -48.57 14.76
C SER A 85 7.37 -47.39 14.19
N LEU A 86 6.82 -46.18 14.27
CA LEU A 86 7.46 -44.96 13.78
C LEU A 86 6.97 -43.77 14.61
N VAL A 87 7.88 -42.86 14.94
CA VAL A 87 7.58 -41.64 15.67
C VAL A 87 8.47 -40.54 15.10
N ASP A 88 7.88 -39.41 14.70
CA ASP A 88 8.69 -38.25 14.28
C ASP A 88 9.25 -37.50 15.52
N ASP A 89 10.27 -36.66 15.32
CA ASP A 89 10.94 -35.96 16.43
C ASP A 89 9.99 -35.07 17.24
N MET A 90 8.97 -34.53 16.57
CA MET A 90 7.97 -33.67 17.18
C MET A 90 7.00 -34.46 18.04
N ALA A 91 6.57 -35.63 17.59
CA ALA A 91 5.77 -36.58 18.35
C ALA A 91 6.56 -37.16 19.51
N LYS A 92 7.84 -37.47 19.31
CA LYS A 92 8.71 -37.91 20.41
C LYS A 92 8.78 -36.84 21.51
N SER A 93 8.86 -35.56 21.14
CA SER A 93 8.84 -34.44 22.11
C SER A 93 7.47 -34.20 22.74
N ILE A 94 6.39 -34.21 21.95
CA ILE A 94 5.05 -33.81 22.43
C ILE A 94 4.32 -34.95 23.15
N LEU A 95 4.51 -36.19 22.67
CA LEU A 95 3.85 -37.38 23.20
C LEU A 95 4.70 -38.13 24.24
N SER A 96 5.97 -37.77 24.50
CA SER A 96 6.79 -38.48 25.50
C SER A 96 6.08 -38.76 26.82
N PRO A 97 5.29 -37.82 27.41
CA PRO A 97 4.66 -38.11 28.70
C PRO A 97 3.47 -39.08 28.60
N LEU A 98 2.98 -39.35 27.38
CA LEU A 98 1.97 -40.37 27.09
C LEU A 98 2.60 -41.73 26.70
N LEU A 99 3.89 -41.73 26.33
CA LEU A 99 4.63 -42.92 25.89
C LEU A 99 5.41 -43.60 27.03
N ASP A 100 5.81 -42.85 28.05
CA ASP A 100 6.56 -43.38 29.19
C ASP A 100 5.66 -44.24 30.11
N ASN A 101 5.65 -45.55 29.87
CA ASN A 101 4.86 -46.52 30.61
C ASN A 101 5.53 -47.02 31.92
N SER A 102 6.64 -46.40 32.32
CA SER A 102 7.53 -46.85 33.40
C SER A 102 7.13 -46.36 34.80
N GLY A 103 6.18 -45.43 34.92
CA GLY A 103 5.73 -44.88 36.21
C GLY A 103 4.43 -45.52 36.71
N SER A 104 4.50 -46.27 37.81
CA SER A 104 3.38 -46.99 38.46
C SER A 104 2.30 -46.10 39.09
N GLY A 105 2.35 -44.77 38.91
CA GLY A 105 1.32 -43.81 39.33
C GLY A 105 0.41 -43.41 38.16
N ARG A 106 -0.49 -44.32 37.78
CA ARG A 106 -1.49 -44.25 36.70
C ARG A 106 -2.10 -42.86 36.41
N ASN A 107 -1.42 -42.06 35.57
CA ASN A 107 -2.05 -40.92 34.91
C ASN A 107 -3.22 -41.41 34.03
N GLU A 108 -4.42 -40.87 34.26
CA GLU A 108 -5.65 -41.26 33.56
C GLU A 108 -5.53 -40.98 32.05
N ASP A 109 -4.81 -39.93 31.67
CA ASP A 109 -4.57 -39.57 30.27
C ASP A 109 -3.73 -40.62 29.53
N VAL A 110 -2.74 -41.24 30.20
CA VAL A 110 -1.92 -42.31 29.60
C VAL A 110 -2.76 -43.56 29.34
N ARG A 111 -3.59 -43.95 30.32
CA ARG A 111 -4.51 -45.09 30.17
C ARG A 111 -5.55 -44.82 29.08
N SER A 112 -6.13 -43.62 29.07
CA SER A 112 -7.09 -43.20 28.06
C SER A 112 -6.47 -43.22 26.66
N PHE A 113 -5.25 -42.68 26.50
CA PHE A 113 -4.52 -42.64 25.24
C PHE A 113 -4.30 -44.04 24.64
N TRP A 114 -3.77 -44.98 25.43
CA TRP A 114 -3.54 -46.35 24.95
C TRP A 114 -4.83 -47.14 24.74
N LYS A 115 -5.85 -46.92 25.58
CA LYS A 115 -7.18 -47.52 25.39
C LYS A 115 -7.82 -47.06 24.08
N THR A 116 -7.73 -45.77 23.74
CA THR A 116 -8.22 -45.23 22.46
C THR A 116 -7.47 -45.85 21.29
N ILE A 117 -6.14 -46.01 21.38
CA ILE A 117 -5.35 -46.71 20.37
C ILE A 117 -5.85 -48.14 20.15
N GLU A 118 -6.11 -48.89 21.22
CA GLU A 118 -6.63 -50.26 21.14
C GLU A 118 -8.05 -50.32 20.56
N THR A 119 -8.96 -49.45 20.99
CA THR A 119 -10.34 -49.35 20.46
C THR A 119 -10.35 -49.03 18.97
N VAL A 120 -9.56 -48.04 18.54
CA VAL A 120 -9.39 -47.71 17.11
C VAL A 120 -8.68 -48.84 16.37
N GLY A 121 -7.73 -49.52 17.01
CA GLY A 121 -7.05 -50.70 16.46
C GLY A 121 -7.99 -51.88 16.21
N ARG A 122 -8.95 -52.13 17.12
CA ARG A 122 -9.97 -53.17 16.93
C ARG A 122 -11.02 -52.81 15.87
N GLY A 123 -11.04 -51.55 15.42
CA GLY A 123 -12.02 -51.04 14.45
C GLY A 123 -13.40 -50.79 15.09
N GLU A 124 -13.47 -50.62 16.40
CA GLU A 124 -14.69 -50.22 17.11
C GLU A 124 -15.08 -48.78 16.75
N THR A 125 -14.09 -47.94 16.39
CA THR A 125 -14.27 -46.58 15.87
C THR A 125 -13.28 -46.33 14.71
N GLU A 126 -13.76 -45.74 13.60
CA GLU A 126 -12.88 -45.46 12.44
C GLU A 126 -11.97 -44.25 12.65
N ARG A 127 -12.46 -43.25 13.41
CA ARG A 127 -11.75 -42.01 13.73
C ARG A 127 -12.20 -41.47 15.08
N GLU A 128 -11.23 -41.03 15.86
CA GLU A 128 -11.50 -40.39 17.15
C GLU A 128 -10.56 -39.18 17.33
N GLU A 129 -11.10 -38.05 17.79
CA GLU A 129 -10.32 -36.90 18.23
C GLU A 129 -10.52 -36.74 19.74
N VAL A 130 -9.46 -36.96 20.51
CA VAL A 130 -9.49 -36.91 21.98
C VAL A 130 -8.57 -35.80 22.47
N LYS A 131 -8.99 -35.10 23.52
CA LYS A 131 -8.19 -34.06 24.17
C LYS A 131 -7.55 -34.63 25.43
N PHE A 132 -6.24 -34.52 25.53
CA PHE A 132 -5.44 -34.95 26.69
C PHE A 132 -4.82 -33.74 27.40
N GLN A 133 -4.57 -33.82 28.70
CA GLN A 133 -3.94 -32.75 29.47
C GLN A 133 -2.50 -33.13 29.84
N VAL A 134 -1.58 -32.94 28.90
CA VAL A 134 -0.19 -33.40 29.04
C VAL A 134 0.70 -32.27 29.56
N SER A 135 1.32 -32.46 30.74
CA SER A 135 2.22 -31.47 31.36
C SER A 135 1.59 -30.06 31.44
N GLY A 136 0.30 -29.98 31.78
CA GLY A 136 -0.43 -28.71 31.88
C GLY A 136 -0.84 -28.07 30.56
N SER A 137 -0.56 -28.70 29.42
CA SER A 137 -0.95 -28.23 28.08
C SER A 137 -2.05 -29.12 27.48
N PRO A 138 -3.18 -28.57 27.00
CA PRO A 138 -4.17 -29.37 26.31
C PRO A 138 -3.65 -29.82 24.95
N LEU A 139 -3.75 -31.10 24.66
CA LEU A 139 -3.26 -31.74 23.43
C LEU A 139 -4.47 -32.33 22.69
N SER A 140 -4.70 -31.94 21.44
CA SER A 140 -5.68 -32.63 20.59
C SER A 140 -4.96 -33.72 19.82
N VAL A 141 -5.45 -34.95 19.94
CA VAL A 141 -4.89 -36.12 19.27
C VAL A 141 -5.95 -36.79 18.43
N LYS A 142 -5.64 -36.98 17.15
CA LYS A 142 -6.46 -37.69 16.18
C LYS A 142 -5.92 -39.09 15.95
N PHE A 143 -6.79 -40.07 16.05
CA PHE A 143 -6.50 -41.47 15.79
C PHE A 143 -7.19 -41.90 14.49
N ARG A 144 -6.46 -42.60 13.63
CA ARG A 144 -6.99 -43.15 12.38
C ARG A 144 -6.47 -44.55 12.17
N GLN A 145 -7.37 -45.52 12.03
CA GLN A 145 -7.02 -46.88 11.66
C GLN A 145 -6.69 -46.96 10.16
N THR A 146 -5.74 -47.79 9.80
CA THR A 146 -5.45 -48.21 8.43
C THR A 146 -4.98 -49.67 8.43
N ARG A 147 -5.24 -50.39 7.35
CA ARG A 147 -4.77 -51.76 7.15
C ARG A 147 -3.80 -51.78 5.99
N ALA A 148 -2.58 -52.21 6.23
CA ALA A 148 -1.57 -52.40 5.21
C ALA A 148 -1.00 -53.82 5.36
N ASN A 149 -1.01 -54.59 4.29
CA ASN A 149 -0.49 -55.97 4.25
C ASN A 149 -1.12 -56.90 5.31
N GLY A 150 -2.41 -56.73 5.61
CA GLY A 150 -3.11 -57.53 6.62
C GLY A 150 -2.81 -57.15 8.07
N GLU A 151 -1.88 -56.21 8.32
CA GLU A 151 -1.60 -55.69 9.64
C GLU A 151 -2.44 -54.44 9.93
N THR A 152 -3.01 -54.40 11.14
CA THR A 152 -3.71 -53.22 11.65
C THR A 152 -2.68 -52.20 12.12
N THR A 153 -2.82 -50.97 11.62
CA THR A 153 -1.99 -49.82 11.99
C THR A 153 -2.89 -48.66 12.42
N VAL A 154 -2.50 -47.96 13.49
CA VAL A 154 -3.16 -46.74 13.96
C VAL A 154 -2.20 -45.57 13.78
N ILE A 155 -2.63 -44.57 13.00
CA ILE A 155 -1.92 -43.31 12.80
C ILE A 155 -2.42 -42.33 13.86
N VAL A 156 -1.50 -41.85 14.69
CA VAL A 156 -1.73 -40.88 15.75
C VAL A 156 -1.17 -39.54 15.30
N THR A 157 -2.03 -38.54 15.19
CA THR A 157 -1.64 -37.16 14.85
C THR A 157 -1.95 -36.24 16.01
N ALA A 158 -0.93 -35.66 16.62
CA ALA A 158 -1.04 -34.81 17.79
C ALA A 158 -0.76 -33.33 17.45
N ARG A 159 -1.54 -32.44 18.08
CA ARG A 159 -1.36 -30.99 18.00
C ARG A 159 -1.57 -30.38 19.38
N LYS A 160 -0.61 -29.58 19.86
CA LYS A 160 -0.80 -28.76 21.06
C LYS A 160 -1.96 -27.79 20.82
N THR A 161 -3.03 -27.96 21.58
CA THR A 161 -4.14 -27.01 21.62
C THR A 161 -3.65 -25.85 22.46
N LYS A 162 -3.60 -24.64 21.91
CA LYS A 162 -3.29 -23.47 22.75
C LYS A 162 -4.41 -23.39 23.79
N ARG A 163 -4.04 -23.42 25.07
CA ARG A 163 -4.96 -23.28 26.20
C ARG A 163 -5.85 -22.07 25.90
N ALA A 164 -7.17 -22.21 26.01
CA ALA A 164 -8.09 -21.10 25.93
C ALA A 164 -7.88 -20.22 27.18
N GLN A 165 -6.74 -19.53 27.24
CA GLN A 165 -6.56 -18.38 28.08
C GLN A 165 -7.48 -17.31 27.52
N SER A 166 -8.44 -16.91 28.34
CA SER A 166 -9.23 -15.71 28.17
C SER A 166 -8.34 -14.56 27.68
N GLN A 167 -8.65 -14.08 26.48
CA GLN A 167 -8.31 -12.74 25.97
C GLN A 167 -6.84 -12.31 25.82
N MET A 168 -5.91 -13.18 25.40
CA MET A 168 -4.76 -12.69 24.60
C MET A 168 -4.46 -13.65 23.44
N ILE A 169 -5.05 -13.33 22.30
CA ILE A 169 -4.94 -14.08 21.04
C ILE A 169 -3.56 -13.82 20.43
N PRO A 170 -2.76 -14.87 20.10
CA PRO A 170 -1.59 -14.70 19.25
C PRO A 170 -2.05 -14.30 17.84
N SER A 171 -1.54 -13.16 17.41
CA SER A 171 -1.92 -12.27 16.31
C SER A 171 -1.85 -12.83 14.88
N SER A 172 -1.55 -14.11 14.66
CA SER A 172 -1.36 -14.63 13.29
C SER A 172 -2.64 -15.03 12.55
N ASN A 173 -3.78 -15.17 13.23
CA ASN A 173 -5.06 -15.57 12.62
C ASN A 173 -6.16 -14.50 12.74
N ARG A 174 -5.85 -13.29 13.22
CA ARG A 174 -6.84 -12.22 13.44
C ARG A 174 -7.13 -11.35 12.23
N SER A 175 -6.26 -11.36 11.22
CA SER A 175 -6.25 -10.26 10.26
C SER A 175 -7.09 -10.46 9.01
N GLY A 176 -7.70 -11.64 8.80
CA GLY A 176 -8.42 -11.93 7.56
C GLY A 176 -7.55 -11.76 6.30
N ILE A 177 -6.23 -11.66 6.48
CA ILE A 177 -5.27 -11.40 5.40
C ILE A 177 -5.21 -12.65 4.51
N PRO A 178 -5.51 -12.52 3.20
CA PRO A 178 -5.33 -13.60 2.24
C PRO A 178 -3.89 -14.13 2.30
N MET A 179 -3.71 -15.45 2.40
CA MET A 179 -2.39 -16.08 2.53
C MET A 179 -1.46 -15.73 1.36
N GLU A 180 -2.04 -15.44 0.21
CA GLU A 180 -1.39 -15.06 -1.05
C GLU A 180 -0.59 -13.75 -0.92
N LEU A 181 -0.98 -12.86 0.02
CA LEU A 181 -0.34 -11.56 0.23
C LEU A 181 0.88 -11.62 1.17
N ASN A 182 1.18 -12.77 1.78
CA ASN A 182 2.27 -12.89 2.76
C ASN A 182 3.64 -12.49 2.19
N GLY A 183 3.91 -12.81 0.91
CA GLY A 183 5.15 -12.41 0.25
C GLY A 183 5.29 -10.89 0.16
N LEU A 184 4.25 -10.23 -0.35
CA LEU A 184 4.16 -8.77 -0.44
C LEU A 184 4.25 -8.10 0.93
N ILE A 185 3.54 -8.62 1.94
CA ILE A 185 3.58 -8.11 3.32
C ILE A 185 5.02 -8.08 3.84
N ASN A 186 5.73 -9.20 3.72
CA ASN A 186 7.11 -9.28 4.18
C ASN A 186 8.03 -8.33 3.41
N ALA A 187 7.84 -8.18 2.10
CA ALA A 187 8.63 -7.27 1.28
C ALA A 187 8.40 -5.78 1.64
N ILE A 188 7.16 -5.41 1.95
CA ILE A 188 6.80 -4.05 2.41
C ILE A 188 7.44 -3.76 3.76
N GLU A 189 7.29 -4.67 4.73
CA GLU A 189 7.80 -4.46 6.10
C GLU A 189 9.33 -4.46 6.18
N GLN A 190 10.00 -5.18 5.28
CA GLN A 190 11.46 -5.15 5.16
C GLN A 190 11.98 -3.96 4.34
N ASP A 191 11.08 -3.12 3.84
CA ASP A 191 11.37 -1.97 2.97
C ASP A 191 12.23 -2.31 1.75
N VAL A 192 11.92 -3.44 1.09
CA VAL A 192 12.70 -3.91 -0.06
C VAL A 192 12.70 -2.82 -1.16
N ILE A 193 11.56 -2.17 -1.39
CA ILE A 193 11.43 -1.14 -2.44
C ILE A 193 12.20 0.13 -2.06
N GLY A 194 12.06 0.64 -0.82
CA GLY A 194 12.78 1.84 -0.38
C GLY A 194 14.29 1.68 -0.48
N LYS A 195 14.81 0.52 -0.04
CA LYS A 195 16.24 0.17 -0.14
C LYS A 195 16.74 0.08 -1.57
N ILE A 196 15.96 -0.51 -2.48
CA ILE A 196 16.35 -0.63 -3.90
C ILE A 196 16.39 0.73 -4.58
N LEU A 197 15.41 1.59 -4.29
CA LEU A 197 15.33 2.92 -4.89
C LEU A 197 16.28 3.93 -4.22
N GLY A 198 16.80 3.62 -3.03
CA GLY A 198 17.58 4.56 -2.22
C GLY A 198 16.75 5.76 -1.75
N ILE A 199 15.45 5.55 -1.52
CA ILE A 199 14.49 6.60 -1.12
C ILE A 199 13.99 6.30 0.28
N ASP A 200 14.66 6.85 1.29
CA ASP A 200 14.33 6.61 2.70
C ASP A 200 13.01 7.28 3.14
N GLN A 201 12.55 8.29 2.39
CA GLN A 201 11.34 9.07 2.68
C GLN A 201 10.08 8.52 2.00
N MET A 202 10.16 7.34 1.40
CA MET A 202 9.02 6.70 0.77
C MET A 202 8.23 5.91 1.80
N PHE A 203 6.91 6.14 1.82
CA PHE A 203 6.00 5.38 2.65
C PHE A 203 5.25 4.39 1.79
N LEU A 204 5.36 3.11 2.14
CA LEU A 204 4.62 2.04 1.49
C LEU A 204 3.68 1.40 2.49
N GLY A 205 2.52 0.97 2.02
CA GLY A 205 1.66 0.10 2.80
C GLY A 205 0.57 -0.58 1.99
N LEU A 206 -0.02 -1.57 2.64
CA LEU A 206 -1.05 -2.44 2.10
C LEU A 206 -2.28 -2.32 2.97
N PHE A 207 -3.40 -1.88 2.39
CA PHE A 207 -4.60 -1.53 3.13
C PHE A 207 -5.82 -2.19 2.50
N GLU A 208 -6.70 -2.75 3.32
CA GLU A 208 -8.09 -2.93 2.93
C GLU A 208 -8.82 -1.62 3.16
N ALA A 209 -9.44 -1.05 2.13
CA ALA A 209 -10.15 0.22 2.23
C ALA A 209 -11.66 0.03 2.03
N VAL A 210 -12.43 0.39 3.04
CA VAL A 210 -13.88 0.53 2.99
C VAL A 210 -14.21 1.98 3.36
N ARG A 211 -15.30 2.52 2.81
CA ARG A 211 -15.69 3.89 3.13
C ARG A 211 -15.84 4.10 4.65
N GLY A 212 -15.02 4.98 5.22
CA GLY A 212 -15.00 5.26 6.66
C GLY A 212 -14.18 4.29 7.53
N ARG A 213 -13.55 3.27 6.93
CA ARG A 213 -12.69 2.31 7.65
C ARG A 213 -11.63 1.72 6.73
N TYR A 214 -10.37 1.84 7.11
CA TYR A 214 -9.29 1.04 6.51
C TYR A 214 -8.71 0.08 7.55
N SER A 215 -8.20 -1.06 7.07
CA SER A 215 -7.48 -2.07 7.85
C SER A 215 -6.06 -2.18 7.29
N ILE A 216 -5.05 -2.12 8.15
CA ILE A 216 -3.65 -2.24 7.76
C ILE A 216 -3.26 -3.72 7.66
N PHE A 217 -2.74 -4.13 6.50
CA PHE A 217 -2.14 -5.45 6.32
C PHE A 217 -0.63 -5.43 6.45
N ALA A 218 0.02 -4.40 5.93
CA ALA A 218 1.46 -4.18 6.06
C ALA A 218 1.80 -2.70 5.88
N VAL A 219 2.89 -2.26 6.48
CA VAL A 219 3.47 -0.94 6.22
C VAL A 219 5.00 -1.02 6.17
N SER A 220 5.63 -0.05 5.53
CA SER A 220 7.08 0.14 5.60
C SER A 220 7.53 0.61 7.00
N PRO A 221 8.81 0.42 7.38
CA PRO A 221 9.41 1.00 8.59
C PRO A 221 9.23 2.51 8.68
N SER A 222 9.43 3.25 7.59
CA SER A 222 9.21 4.69 7.55
C SER A 222 7.77 5.05 7.91
N PHE A 223 6.80 4.28 7.43
CA PHE A 223 5.39 4.52 7.78
C PHE A 223 5.06 4.10 9.22
N ALA A 224 5.64 3.00 9.72
CA ALA A 224 5.51 2.63 11.12
C ALA A 224 6.01 3.75 12.06
N HIS A 225 7.17 4.33 11.76
CA HIS A 225 7.73 5.46 12.51
C HIS A 225 6.88 6.72 12.42
N LEU A 226 6.29 7.01 11.25
CA LEU A 226 5.35 8.13 11.08
C LEU A 226 4.13 7.99 12.00
N LEU A 227 3.69 6.76 12.27
CA LEU A 227 2.60 6.44 13.20
C LEU A 227 3.07 6.21 14.65
N HIS A 228 4.34 6.49 14.97
CA HIS A 228 4.94 6.29 16.28
C HIS A 228 5.01 4.82 16.76
N TYR A 229 5.11 3.88 15.84
CA TYR A 229 5.37 2.46 16.12
C TYR A 229 6.83 2.12 15.87
N SER A 230 7.38 1.20 16.68
CA SER A 230 8.79 0.81 16.59
C SER A 230 9.02 -0.22 15.49
N GLN A 231 8.01 -1.05 15.20
CA GLN A 231 8.12 -2.12 14.22
C GLN A 231 6.87 -2.17 13.32
N PRO A 232 7.02 -2.37 12.00
CA PRO A 232 5.89 -2.45 11.07
C PRO A 232 4.82 -3.48 11.43
N HIS A 233 5.23 -4.65 11.91
CA HIS A 233 4.31 -5.75 12.19
C HIS A 233 3.37 -5.47 13.38
N GLU A 234 3.66 -4.45 14.19
CA GLU A 234 2.78 -3.98 15.29
C GLU A 234 1.48 -3.40 14.75
N LEU A 235 1.51 -2.86 13.52
CA LEU A 235 0.35 -2.25 12.86
C LEU A 235 -0.55 -3.26 12.14
N ARG A 236 -0.16 -4.55 12.05
CA ARG A 236 -0.94 -5.56 11.33
C ARG A 236 -2.32 -5.76 11.95
N GLY A 237 -3.34 -5.66 11.10
CA GLY A 237 -4.74 -5.81 11.47
C GLY A 237 -5.32 -4.63 12.25
N MET A 238 -4.53 -3.60 12.55
CA MET A 238 -5.05 -2.36 13.10
C MET A 238 -5.94 -1.70 12.06
N ASN A 239 -7.07 -1.16 12.50
CA ASN A 239 -7.98 -0.42 11.66
C ASN A 239 -8.08 1.05 12.11
N THR A 240 -8.92 1.84 11.44
CA THR A 240 -9.11 3.26 11.76
C THR A 240 -9.41 3.53 13.23
N THR A 241 -10.16 2.67 13.93
CA THR A 241 -10.47 2.88 15.36
C THR A 241 -9.25 2.64 16.24
N ASP A 242 -8.41 1.66 15.90
CA ASP A 242 -7.20 1.34 16.68
C ASP A 242 -6.16 2.46 16.55
N LEU A 243 -6.10 3.10 15.38
CA LEU A 243 -5.19 4.21 15.07
C LEU A 243 -5.73 5.57 15.52
N SER A 244 -6.89 5.62 16.16
CA SER A 244 -7.59 6.86 16.51
C SER A 244 -7.83 7.79 15.31
N CYS A 245 -7.97 7.21 14.10
CA CYS A 245 -8.23 7.94 12.86
C CYS A 245 -9.77 8.14 12.70
N PRO A 246 -10.26 9.39 12.57
CA PRO A 246 -11.65 9.71 12.37
C PRO A 246 -12.23 9.05 11.13
N THR A 247 -13.43 8.51 11.29
CA THR A 247 -14.25 7.94 10.22
C THR A 247 -14.47 8.92 9.07
N ALA A 248 -14.57 10.22 9.35
CA ALA A 248 -14.73 11.25 8.32
C ALA A 248 -13.49 11.33 7.40
N GLU A 249 -12.28 11.28 7.95
CA GLU A 249 -11.04 11.38 7.17
C GLU A 249 -10.83 10.15 6.29
N SER A 250 -11.00 8.96 6.86
CA SER A 250 -10.95 7.71 6.09
C SER A 250 -12.03 7.64 4.99
N GLY A 251 -13.21 8.23 5.23
CA GLY A 251 -14.25 8.42 4.21
C GLY A 251 -13.80 9.32 3.06
N ILE A 252 -13.14 10.45 3.37
CA ILE A 252 -12.59 11.38 2.37
C ILE A 252 -11.52 10.68 1.52
N ILE A 253 -10.57 9.97 2.14
CA ILE A 253 -9.53 9.24 1.43
C ILE A 253 -10.17 8.19 0.51
N PHE A 254 -11.13 7.41 1.01
CA PHE A 254 -11.83 6.40 0.20
C PHE A 254 -12.55 7.02 -1.00
N ASP A 255 -13.27 8.13 -0.80
CA ASP A 255 -14.00 8.82 -1.86
C ASP A 255 -13.02 9.41 -2.90
N GLN A 256 -11.86 9.91 -2.47
CA GLN A 256 -10.78 10.36 -3.36
C GLN A 256 -10.15 9.21 -4.15
N ILE A 257 -9.85 8.07 -3.50
CA ILE A 257 -9.35 6.87 -4.19
C ILE A 257 -10.35 6.42 -5.25
N SER A 258 -11.62 6.27 -4.86
CA SER A 258 -12.68 5.77 -5.74
C SER A 258 -12.95 6.70 -6.93
N SER A 259 -12.90 8.01 -6.73
CA SER A 259 -13.13 9.00 -7.80
C SER A 259 -11.95 9.15 -8.76
N ASN A 260 -10.73 8.86 -8.31
CA ASN A 260 -9.51 8.92 -9.15
C ASN A 260 -9.06 7.55 -9.68
N MET A 261 -9.78 6.47 -9.35
CA MET A 261 -9.44 5.12 -9.78
C MET A 261 -9.69 4.95 -11.27
N ASN A 262 -8.63 4.67 -12.02
CA ASN A 262 -8.74 4.26 -13.42
C ASN A 262 -9.31 2.82 -13.48
N PRO A 263 -10.46 2.61 -14.16
CA PRO A 263 -11.18 1.35 -14.10
C PRO A 263 -10.41 0.18 -14.76
N ASP A 264 -9.54 0.47 -15.72
CA ASP A 264 -8.81 -0.53 -16.51
C ASP A 264 -7.52 -0.95 -15.81
N THR A 265 -6.72 0.03 -15.38
CA THR A 265 -5.42 -0.22 -14.75
C THR A 265 -5.51 -0.49 -13.25
N LYS A 266 -6.66 -0.16 -12.64
CA LYS A 266 -6.86 -0.20 -11.18
C LYS A 266 -5.84 0.63 -10.42
N THR A 267 -5.47 1.79 -10.99
CA THR A 267 -4.54 2.74 -10.36
C THR A 267 -5.21 4.08 -10.09
N ALA A 268 -4.78 4.76 -9.04
CA ALA A 268 -5.19 6.12 -8.70
C ALA A 268 -3.97 6.94 -8.26
N THR A 269 -3.92 8.20 -8.67
CA THR A 269 -2.97 9.18 -8.12
C THR A 269 -3.77 10.33 -7.53
N LEU A 270 -3.48 10.70 -6.30
CA LEU A 270 -4.19 11.78 -5.64
C LEU A 270 -3.27 12.48 -4.64
N SER A 271 -3.62 13.70 -4.31
CA SER A 271 -2.93 14.49 -3.30
C SER A 271 -3.94 15.00 -2.27
N THR A 272 -3.60 14.91 -0.98
CA THR A 272 -4.51 15.31 0.08
C THR A 272 -3.77 15.68 1.37
N SER A 273 -4.42 16.51 2.18
CA SER A 273 -3.95 16.83 3.53
C SER A 273 -4.78 16.05 4.54
N LEU A 274 -4.10 15.47 5.53
CA LEU A 274 -4.73 14.64 6.56
C LEU A 274 -4.82 15.43 7.86
N HIS A 275 -5.98 15.43 8.52
CA HIS A 275 -6.17 16.22 9.75
C HIS A 275 -5.28 15.71 10.89
N HIS A 276 -4.92 14.42 10.90
CA HIS A 276 -4.01 13.82 11.88
C HIS A 276 -2.57 14.30 11.74
N PHE A 277 -2.23 14.89 10.60
CA PHE A 277 -0.89 15.31 10.25
C PHE A 277 -0.91 16.78 9.79
N PRO A 278 -1.18 17.72 10.70
CA PRO A 278 -1.32 19.13 10.35
C PRO A 278 -0.04 19.67 9.73
N GLY A 279 -0.17 20.35 8.58
CA GLY A 279 0.97 20.91 7.84
C GLY A 279 1.72 19.91 6.96
N ILE A 280 1.33 18.63 6.97
CA ILE A 280 1.89 17.62 6.08
C ILE A 280 0.89 17.38 4.93
N PHE A 281 1.42 17.40 3.72
CA PHE A 281 0.69 17.08 2.51
C PHE A 281 1.15 15.73 2.00
N PHE A 282 0.20 14.86 1.68
CA PHE A 282 0.48 13.51 1.21
C PHE A 282 0.12 13.41 -0.25
N PHE A 283 1.07 12.91 -1.04
CA PHE A 283 0.77 12.45 -2.37
C PHE A 283 0.73 10.93 -2.37
N PHE A 284 -0.32 10.36 -2.93
CA PHE A 284 -0.53 8.92 -3.02
C PHE A 284 -0.50 8.47 -4.49
N ALA A 285 0.22 7.38 -4.72
CA ALA A 285 0.10 6.51 -5.88
C ALA A 285 -0.41 5.15 -5.40
N ILE A 286 -1.60 4.78 -5.86
CA ILE A 286 -2.37 3.67 -5.32
C ILE A 286 -2.67 2.70 -6.45
N ARG A 287 -2.58 1.40 -6.15
CA ARG A 287 -3.03 0.33 -7.03
C ARG A 287 -3.87 -0.68 -6.26
N GLU A 288 -5.07 -0.95 -6.74
CA GLU A 288 -5.89 -2.05 -6.23
C GLU A 288 -5.34 -3.37 -6.78
N ILE A 289 -4.83 -4.23 -5.88
CA ILE A 289 -4.20 -5.51 -6.25
C ILE A 289 -5.20 -6.67 -6.23
N THR A 290 -6.19 -6.59 -5.33
CA THR A 290 -7.36 -7.47 -5.25
C THR A 290 -8.54 -6.61 -4.80
N PRO A 291 -9.79 -6.97 -5.10
CA PRO A 291 -10.95 -6.14 -4.78
C PRO A 291 -10.95 -5.64 -3.32
N GLY A 292 -10.92 -4.33 -3.12
CA GLY A 292 -10.89 -3.66 -1.81
C GLY A 292 -9.51 -3.57 -1.13
N VAL A 293 -8.47 -4.22 -1.66
CA VAL A 293 -7.11 -4.20 -1.13
C VAL A 293 -6.20 -3.37 -2.03
N ASN A 294 -5.66 -2.31 -1.45
CA ASN A 294 -4.88 -1.29 -2.12
C ASN A 294 -3.43 -1.34 -1.65
N LEU A 295 -2.50 -1.45 -2.60
CA LEU A 295 -1.11 -1.11 -2.40
C LEU A 295 -0.95 0.39 -2.59
N SER A 296 -0.56 1.09 -1.53
CA SER A 296 -0.40 2.54 -1.54
C SER A 296 1.06 2.89 -1.31
N LEU A 297 1.63 3.61 -2.26
CA LEU A 297 2.88 4.34 -2.12
C LEU A 297 2.54 5.80 -1.90
N PHE A 298 3.14 6.44 -0.92
CA PHE A 298 2.96 7.86 -0.74
C PHE A 298 4.21 8.53 -0.22
N ILE A 299 4.26 9.84 -0.46
CA ILE A 299 5.35 10.72 -0.04
C ILE A 299 4.70 11.83 0.78
N ALA A 300 5.26 12.07 1.96
CA ALA A 300 4.83 13.13 2.85
C ALA A 300 5.72 14.36 2.63
N HIS A 301 5.09 15.50 2.37
CA HIS A 301 5.76 16.79 2.24
C HIS A 301 5.33 17.69 3.39
N ASP A 302 6.28 18.10 4.23
CA ASP A 302 6.03 19.06 5.31
C ASP A 302 6.03 20.49 4.74
N HIS A 303 4.87 21.14 4.70
CA HIS A 303 4.74 22.54 4.26
C HIS A 303 5.32 23.54 5.27
N ASN A 304 5.43 23.17 6.54
CA ASN A 304 5.98 24.05 7.58
C ASN A 304 7.50 24.06 7.56
N ARG A 305 8.12 23.03 6.99
CA ARG A 305 9.55 23.07 6.68
C ARG A 305 9.77 24.03 5.52
N HIS A 306 9.95 25.30 5.86
CA HIS A 306 10.65 26.23 4.98
C HIS A 306 11.90 25.52 4.49
N SER A 307 12.07 25.42 3.17
CA SER A 307 13.27 24.85 2.59
C SER A 307 14.46 25.65 3.12
N MET A 308 15.13 25.14 4.16
CA MET A 308 16.28 25.79 4.79
C MET A 308 17.55 25.69 3.92
N GLY A 309 17.36 25.63 2.60
CA GLY A 309 18.40 25.57 1.61
C GLY A 309 18.18 26.66 0.55
N PRO A 310 19.18 26.90 -0.31
CA PRO A 310 18.98 27.71 -1.49
C PRO A 310 17.74 27.20 -2.24
N PRO A 311 16.91 28.09 -2.80
CA PRO A 311 15.78 27.67 -3.61
C PRO A 311 16.30 26.68 -4.66
N PRO A 312 15.59 25.56 -4.93
CA PRO A 312 16.01 24.62 -5.94
C PRO A 312 16.33 25.38 -7.23
N PRO A 313 17.38 24.98 -7.98
CA PRO A 313 17.76 25.65 -9.21
C PRO A 313 16.50 25.84 -10.04
N ALA A 314 16.28 27.07 -10.52
CA ALA A 314 15.05 27.46 -11.20
C ALA A 314 14.69 26.35 -12.18
N VAL A 315 13.63 25.62 -11.85
CA VAL A 315 13.12 24.57 -12.72
C VAL A 315 12.86 25.29 -14.06
N PRO A 316 13.14 24.66 -15.22
CA PRO A 316 12.82 25.28 -16.50
C PRO A 316 11.41 25.86 -16.43
N ALA A 317 11.21 27.05 -16.99
CA ALA A 317 9.89 27.64 -17.12
C ALA A 317 8.91 26.55 -17.56
N LEU A 318 7.72 26.53 -16.95
CA LEU A 318 6.65 25.58 -17.23
C LEU A 318 6.70 25.18 -18.72
N PRO A 319 6.98 23.91 -19.06
CA PRO A 319 7.21 23.54 -20.45
C PRO A 319 5.92 23.77 -21.25
N GLY A 320 5.88 24.87 -21.99
CA GLY A 320 4.71 25.34 -22.75
C GLY A 320 3.78 26.27 -21.96
N ASN A 321 2.76 26.81 -22.63
CA ASN A 321 1.65 27.51 -21.99
C ASN A 321 0.62 26.45 -21.59
N PRO A 322 0.61 25.96 -20.33
CA PRO A 322 -0.33 24.92 -19.94
C PRO A 322 -1.76 25.42 -20.09
N VAL A 323 -2.61 24.52 -20.58
CA VAL A 323 -4.05 24.73 -20.68
C VAL A 323 -4.73 23.69 -19.80
N TRP A 324 -5.43 24.15 -18.78
CA TRP A 324 -6.13 23.30 -17.83
C TRP A 324 -7.61 23.19 -18.17
N ARG A 325 -8.13 21.97 -18.09
CA ARG A 325 -9.55 21.70 -17.98
C ARG A 325 -10.03 22.15 -16.60
N ARG A 326 -11.35 22.25 -16.44
CA ARG A 326 -11.97 22.74 -15.20
C ARG A 326 -11.56 21.96 -13.95
N SER A 327 -11.49 20.63 -14.01
CA SER A 327 -11.10 19.80 -12.85
C SER A 327 -9.63 19.97 -12.49
N GLU A 328 -8.75 19.97 -13.48
CA GLU A 328 -7.30 20.19 -13.31
C GLU A 328 -7.03 21.58 -12.74
N TRP A 329 -7.74 22.59 -13.24
CA TRP A 329 -7.64 23.95 -12.73
C TRP A 329 -8.11 24.07 -11.28
N ASP A 330 -9.14 23.32 -10.88
CA ASP A 330 -9.62 23.30 -9.50
C ASP A 330 -8.57 22.73 -8.55
N GLU A 331 -7.83 21.70 -8.97
CA GLU A 331 -6.70 21.15 -8.21
C GLU A 331 -5.55 22.14 -8.10
N VAL A 332 -5.21 22.85 -9.18
CA VAL A 332 -4.19 23.92 -9.15
C VAL A 332 -4.58 25.01 -8.16
N LEU A 333 -5.84 25.43 -8.18
CA LEU A 333 -6.37 26.43 -7.27
C LEU A 333 -6.38 26.00 -5.79
N GLU A 334 -6.73 24.74 -5.52
CA GLU A 334 -6.64 24.16 -4.17
C GLU A 334 -5.19 24.20 -3.64
N ASN A 335 -4.22 23.80 -4.47
CA ASN A 335 -2.81 23.86 -4.13
C ASN A 335 -2.30 25.31 -3.93
N CYS A 336 -2.79 26.25 -4.74
CA CYS A 336 -2.51 27.68 -4.56
C CYS A 336 -3.02 28.20 -3.20
N LEU A 337 -4.22 27.80 -2.76
CA LEU A 337 -4.73 28.19 -1.44
C LEU A 337 -3.85 27.70 -0.30
N HIS A 338 -3.41 26.44 -0.36
CA HIS A 338 -2.49 25.88 0.62
C HIS A 338 -1.15 26.62 0.64
N TYR A 339 -0.58 26.92 -0.52
CA TYR A 339 0.66 27.70 -0.60
C TYR A 339 0.50 29.12 -0.04
N ILE A 340 -0.58 29.81 -0.41
CA ILE A 340 -0.85 31.21 0.00
C ILE A 340 -1.21 31.30 1.49
N HIS A 341 -1.73 30.23 2.09
CA HIS A 341 -1.93 30.16 3.54
C HIS A 341 -0.66 30.51 4.33
N PHE A 342 0.48 29.99 3.87
CA PHE A 342 1.80 30.27 4.44
C PHE A 342 2.51 31.47 3.79
N ASN A 343 2.02 31.94 2.64
CA ASN A 343 2.58 33.04 1.86
C ASN A 343 1.55 34.15 1.64
N ARG A 344 1.02 34.70 2.73
CA ARG A 344 -0.11 35.65 2.74
C ARG A 344 0.11 36.92 1.92
N HIS A 345 1.35 37.27 1.60
CA HIS A 345 1.69 38.41 0.73
C HIS A 345 1.15 38.25 -0.71
N HIS A 346 0.80 37.03 -1.12
CA HIS A 346 0.14 36.76 -2.40
C HIS A 346 -1.38 36.97 -2.39
N ALA A 347 -1.97 37.33 -1.23
CA ALA A 347 -3.40 37.59 -1.11
C ALA A 347 -3.69 39.10 -1.03
N SER A 348 -4.73 39.53 -1.72
CA SER A 348 -5.26 40.89 -1.62
C SER A 348 -6.11 41.06 -0.36
N HIS A 349 -5.94 42.19 0.33
CA HIS A 349 -6.76 42.58 1.47
C HIS A 349 -8.03 43.35 1.04
N SER A 350 -8.14 43.68 -0.25
CA SER A 350 -9.28 44.38 -0.84
C SER A 350 -9.92 43.53 -1.92
N LYS A 351 -11.22 43.72 -2.11
CA LYS A 351 -11.96 43.12 -3.21
C LYS A 351 -11.59 43.88 -4.48
N MET A 352 -11.05 43.18 -5.47
CA MET A 352 -10.56 43.78 -6.70
C MET A 352 -11.70 43.94 -7.71
N THR A 353 -11.70 45.06 -8.43
CA THR A 353 -12.57 45.28 -9.59
C THR A 353 -12.00 44.59 -10.84
N LEU A 354 -12.86 44.32 -11.82
CA LEU A 354 -12.43 43.69 -13.06
C LEU A 354 -11.60 44.65 -13.92
N PRO A 355 -10.39 44.25 -14.39
CA PRO A 355 -9.60 45.07 -15.30
C PRO A 355 -10.26 45.15 -16.67
N LYS A 356 -10.01 46.24 -17.41
CA LYS A 356 -10.56 46.45 -18.77
C LYS A 356 -10.18 45.33 -19.73
N GLU A 357 -8.92 44.91 -19.66
CA GLU A 357 -8.37 43.83 -20.50
C GLU A 357 -9.14 42.52 -20.35
N PHE A 358 -9.64 42.21 -19.14
CA PHE A 358 -10.49 41.05 -18.93
C PHE A 358 -11.84 41.18 -19.67
N LEU A 359 -12.43 42.38 -19.72
CA LEU A 359 -13.71 42.61 -20.37
C LEU A 359 -13.62 42.60 -21.91
N GLU A 360 -12.45 42.94 -22.44
CA GLU A 360 -12.15 42.99 -23.87
C GLU A 360 -11.96 41.60 -24.49
N ASP A 361 -11.38 40.64 -23.76
CA ASP A 361 -11.10 39.29 -24.25
C ASP A 361 -11.87 38.22 -23.46
N SER A 362 -12.79 37.53 -24.14
CA SER A 362 -13.63 36.49 -23.54
C SER A 362 -12.86 35.24 -23.10
N LYS A 363 -11.63 35.04 -23.60
CA LYS A 363 -10.78 33.90 -23.23
C LYS A 363 -9.98 34.15 -21.95
N ARG A 364 -9.88 35.39 -21.49
CA ARG A 364 -9.16 35.72 -20.25
C ARG A 364 -9.93 35.26 -19.02
N VAL A 365 -9.16 34.94 -17.99
CA VAL A 365 -9.66 34.59 -16.66
C VAL A 365 -9.03 35.54 -15.67
N TYR A 366 -9.83 36.30 -14.93
CA TYR A 366 -9.32 37.12 -13.84
C TYR A 366 -9.49 36.34 -12.54
N CYS A 367 -8.39 36.02 -11.86
CA CYS A 367 -8.42 35.19 -10.67
C CYS A 367 -7.52 35.82 -9.61
N TYR A 368 -7.99 35.87 -8.37
CA TYR A 368 -7.14 36.26 -7.25
C TYR A 368 -7.50 35.61 -5.92
N VAL A 369 -6.56 35.65 -4.96
CA VAL A 369 -6.86 35.27 -3.58
C VAL A 369 -7.13 36.51 -2.74
N TYR A 370 -8.27 36.52 -2.07
CA TYR A 370 -8.68 37.52 -1.10
C TYR A 370 -8.43 37.00 0.32
N THR A 371 -7.91 37.87 1.20
CA THR A 371 -7.75 37.61 2.62
C THR A 371 -8.64 38.53 3.46
N GLY A 372 -9.45 37.98 4.37
CA GLY A 372 -10.26 38.78 5.28
C GLY A 372 -11.23 38.00 6.17
N GLU A 373 -11.33 38.41 7.43
CA GLU A 373 -12.09 37.73 8.50
C GLU A 373 -13.60 37.64 8.24
N ARG A 374 -14.17 38.66 7.59
CA ARG A 374 -15.62 38.69 7.27
C ARG A 374 -15.99 37.83 6.05
N GLY A 375 -15.01 37.13 5.50
CA GLY A 375 -15.14 36.42 4.24
C GLY A 375 -15.30 37.34 3.03
N PHE A 376 -15.32 36.73 1.85
CA PHE A 376 -15.55 37.48 0.60
C PHE A 376 -17.04 37.80 0.38
N LEU A 377 -17.93 36.92 0.84
CA LEU A 377 -19.37 37.00 0.61
C LEU A 377 -20.14 37.47 1.86
N PRO A 378 -21.19 38.30 1.71
CA PRO A 378 -21.63 38.93 0.46
C PRO A 378 -20.65 40.01 -0.03
N SER A 379 -20.56 40.20 -1.35
CA SER A 379 -19.75 41.27 -1.93
C SER A 379 -20.50 42.59 -2.12
N GLY A 380 -21.84 42.57 -2.25
CA GLY A 380 -22.55 43.76 -2.76
C GLY A 380 -21.97 44.19 -4.11
N ASN A 381 -21.71 45.49 -4.28
CA ASN A 381 -21.01 46.05 -5.45
C ASN A 381 -19.49 46.25 -5.27
N SER A 382 -18.90 45.78 -4.17
CA SER A 382 -17.52 46.14 -3.79
C SER A 382 -16.45 45.73 -4.80
N ASP A 383 -16.74 44.76 -5.68
CA ASP A 383 -15.89 44.33 -6.78
C ASP A 383 -16.36 44.85 -8.15
N GLY A 384 -17.19 45.91 -8.15
CA GLY A 384 -17.62 46.66 -9.34
C GLY A 384 -18.97 46.23 -9.94
N TYR A 385 -19.54 45.08 -9.52
CA TYR A 385 -20.78 44.55 -10.09
C TYR A 385 -21.72 44.01 -9.01
N ILE A 386 -23.03 44.04 -9.28
CA ILE A 386 -24.04 43.41 -8.43
C ILE A 386 -24.28 41.98 -8.94
N TRP A 387 -23.76 41.01 -8.19
CA TRP A 387 -23.78 39.61 -8.57
C TRP A 387 -25.01 38.87 -8.06
N ARG A 388 -25.70 38.14 -8.94
CA ARG A 388 -26.79 37.23 -8.57
C ARG A 388 -26.22 35.87 -8.16
N SER A 389 -26.49 35.44 -6.93
CA SER A 389 -26.01 34.14 -6.41
C SER A 389 -26.73 32.96 -7.07
N SER A 390 -26.01 31.86 -7.31
CA SER A 390 -26.64 30.56 -7.54
C SER A 390 -27.27 30.02 -6.24
N CYS A 391 -28.24 29.09 -6.35
CA CYS A 391 -29.03 28.56 -5.23
C CYS A 391 -28.28 27.64 -4.24
N GLY A 392 -26.95 27.66 -4.15
CA GLY A 392 -26.24 26.80 -3.20
C GLY A 392 -24.72 26.87 -3.25
N ILE A 393 -24.12 26.23 -2.25
CA ILE A 393 -22.69 25.95 -2.18
C ILE A 393 -22.48 24.56 -2.78
N VAL A 394 -21.62 24.46 -3.80
CA VAL A 394 -21.20 23.20 -4.38
C VAL A 394 -19.93 22.75 -3.66
N SER A 395 -19.89 21.51 -3.21
CA SER A 395 -18.67 20.90 -2.65
C SER A 395 -18.08 19.99 -3.73
N GLY A 396 -16.80 20.18 -4.06
CA GLY A 396 -16.07 19.25 -4.93
C GLY A 396 -14.74 18.92 -4.26
N GLY A 397 -14.66 17.74 -3.65
CA GLY A 397 -13.57 17.41 -2.74
C GLY A 397 -13.65 18.24 -1.44
N SER A 398 -12.49 18.69 -0.98
CA SER A 398 -12.33 19.56 0.20
C SER A 398 -12.78 21.01 -0.07
N MET A 399 -12.72 21.44 -1.35
CA MET A 399 -12.99 22.81 -1.76
C MET A 399 -14.50 23.08 -1.88
N LYS A 400 -14.96 24.10 -1.15
CA LYS A 400 -16.30 24.68 -1.28
C LYS A 400 -16.30 25.75 -2.36
N LYS A 401 -17.38 25.83 -3.13
CA LYS A 401 -17.52 26.72 -4.29
C LYS A 401 -18.90 27.36 -4.29
N LYS A 402 -18.98 28.67 -4.51
CA LYS A 402 -20.25 29.39 -4.72
C LYS A 402 -20.21 30.22 -5.99
N TYR A 403 -21.20 30.03 -6.86
CA TYR A 403 -21.28 30.68 -8.15
C TYR A 403 -22.18 31.91 -8.09
N HIS A 404 -21.82 32.91 -8.89
CA HIS A 404 -22.61 34.10 -9.09
C HIS A 404 -22.55 34.54 -10.54
N TYR A 405 -23.55 35.28 -10.99
CA TYR A 405 -23.69 35.69 -12.38
C TYR A 405 -24.11 37.16 -12.46
N VAL A 406 -23.71 37.82 -13.55
CA VAL A 406 -24.18 39.16 -13.90
C VAL A 406 -24.31 39.27 -15.42
N ASP A 407 -25.36 39.92 -15.87
CA ASP A 407 -25.57 40.29 -17.27
C ASP A 407 -25.02 41.71 -17.45
N LEU A 408 -24.12 41.90 -18.42
CA LEU A 408 -23.55 43.19 -18.77
C LEU A 408 -24.48 43.97 -19.72
N PRO A 409 -24.39 45.31 -19.76
CA PRO A 409 -25.20 46.13 -20.67
C PRO A 409 -25.01 45.81 -22.15
N ASP A 410 -23.85 45.27 -22.54
CA ASP A 410 -23.54 44.83 -23.91
C ASP A 410 -24.09 43.43 -24.25
N GLY A 411 -24.86 42.82 -23.35
CA GLY A 411 -25.46 41.49 -23.50
C GLY A 411 -24.52 40.34 -23.15
N LYS A 412 -23.24 40.60 -22.84
CA LYS A 412 -22.33 39.56 -22.37
C LYS A 412 -22.70 39.11 -20.96
N LYS A 413 -22.37 37.86 -20.63
CA LYS A 413 -22.62 37.28 -19.30
C LYS A 413 -21.32 36.95 -18.62
N LEU A 414 -21.17 37.41 -17.39
CA LEU A 414 -20.03 37.05 -16.54
C LEU A 414 -20.46 36.07 -15.46
N ARG A 415 -19.52 35.18 -15.10
CA ARG A 415 -19.63 34.25 -13.99
C ARG A 415 -18.50 34.54 -13.01
N ARG A 416 -18.86 34.68 -11.73
CA ARG A 416 -17.91 34.72 -10.61
C ARG A 416 -18.03 33.45 -9.80
N ARG A 417 -16.90 32.85 -9.48
CA ARG A 417 -16.78 31.70 -8.60
C ARG A 417 -15.93 32.07 -7.40
N VAL A 418 -16.49 31.91 -6.20
CA VAL A 418 -15.79 32.10 -4.93
C VAL A 418 -15.53 30.73 -4.33
N MET A 419 -14.27 30.42 -4.03
CA MET A 419 -13.83 29.13 -3.53
C MET A 419 -13.05 29.28 -2.23
N TRP A 420 -13.21 28.32 -1.32
CA TRP A 420 -12.48 28.28 -0.07
C TRP A 420 -12.37 26.85 0.45
N LEU A 421 -11.42 26.65 1.35
CA LEU A 421 -11.21 25.41 2.08
C LEU A 421 -11.66 25.66 3.53
N GLU A 422 -12.45 24.76 4.12
CA GLU A 422 -12.96 24.94 5.49
C GLU A 422 -11.83 25.01 6.52
N GLN A 423 -10.74 24.27 6.26
CA GLN A 423 -9.53 24.22 7.08
C GLN A 423 -8.63 25.45 6.89
N VAL A 424 -8.74 26.20 5.79
CA VAL A 424 -7.92 27.39 5.51
C VAL A 424 -8.74 28.65 5.77
N LYS A 425 -8.68 29.14 7.01
CA LYS A 425 -9.45 30.32 7.41
C LYS A 425 -8.97 31.59 6.72
N ASP A 426 -9.96 32.46 6.47
CA ASP A 426 -9.81 33.83 5.97
C ASP A 426 -9.22 33.93 4.56
N LEU A 427 -9.10 32.84 3.81
CA LEU A 427 -8.65 32.85 2.41
C LEU A 427 -9.75 32.39 1.45
N TYR A 428 -9.91 33.13 0.37
CA TYR A 428 -10.91 32.89 -0.65
C TYR A 428 -10.31 33.11 -2.02
N ILE A 429 -10.39 32.13 -2.92
CA ILE A 429 -10.13 32.38 -4.33
C ILE A 429 -11.38 32.99 -4.95
N VAL A 430 -11.17 34.07 -5.69
CA VAL A 430 -12.20 34.77 -6.44
C VAL A 430 -11.82 34.69 -7.91
N GLU A 431 -12.57 33.89 -8.67
CA GLU A 431 -12.37 33.69 -10.09
C GLU A 431 -13.52 34.32 -10.87
N TYR A 432 -13.20 35.07 -11.90
CA TYR A 432 -14.13 35.68 -12.84
C TYR A 432 -13.87 35.14 -14.24
N ARG A 433 -14.95 34.82 -14.94
CA ARG A 433 -14.94 34.30 -16.30
C ARG A 433 -16.07 34.89 -17.10
N HIS A 434 -15.87 34.99 -18.41
CA HIS A 434 -16.98 35.06 -19.36
C HIS A 434 -17.71 33.71 -19.37
N HIS A 435 -19.04 33.75 -19.54
CA HIS A 435 -19.89 32.57 -19.42
C HIS A 435 -19.46 31.42 -20.36
N ASP A 436 -19.03 31.77 -21.57
CA ASP A 436 -18.67 30.82 -22.63
C ASP A 436 -17.25 30.25 -22.49
N ASN A 437 -16.45 30.74 -21.54
CA ASN A 437 -15.08 30.29 -21.31
C ASN A 437 -15.01 29.06 -20.39
N ASN A 438 -14.53 27.94 -20.95
CA ASN A 438 -14.51 26.63 -20.29
C ASN A 438 -13.11 26.07 -19.97
N TYR A 439 -12.04 26.80 -20.30
CA TYR A 439 -10.67 26.38 -20.01
C TYR A 439 -9.86 27.52 -19.37
N THR A 440 -8.68 27.20 -18.84
CA THR A 440 -7.74 28.21 -18.34
C THR A 440 -6.42 28.01 -19.07
N ALA A 441 -5.92 29.04 -19.74
CA ALA A 441 -4.56 29.06 -20.26
C ALA A 441 -3.70 29.98 -19.38
N ALA A 442 -2.48 29.56 -19.04
CA ALA A 442 -1.61 30.31 -18.14
C ALA A 442 -1.31 31.74 -18.64
N ASP A 443 -1.09 31.90 -19.94
CA ASP A 443 -0.82 33.18 -20.61
C ASP A 443 -2.03 34.11 -20.71
N LEU A 444 -3.24 33.60 -20.44
CA LEU A 444 -4.49 34.36 -20.43
C LEU A 444 -5.02 34.58 -19.00
N LEU A 445 -4.21 34.23 -17.99
CA LEU A 445 -4.56 34.39 -16.59
C LEU A 445 -4.16 35.78 -16.11
N LEU A 446 -5.12 36.50 -15.54
CA LEU A 446 -4.92 37.82 -14.98
C LEU A 446 -5.09 37.79 -13.46
N GLY A 447 -4.35 38.64 -12.77
CA GLY A 447 -4.41 38.84 -11.32
C GLY A 447 -3.98 40.25 -10.93
N PRO A 448 -4.21 40.66 -9.68
CA PRO A 448 -3.63 41.88 -9.11
C PRO A 448 -2.11 41.76 -8.96
N ASP A 449 -1.41 42.87 -8.74
CA ASP A 449 0.05 42.93 -8.61
C ASP A 449 0.62 42.00 -7.50
N CYS A 450 -0.16 41.76 -6.44
CA CYS A 450 0.25 40.81 -5.39
C CYS A 450 0.28 39.36 -5.86
N MET A 451 -0.32 39.07 -7.01
CA MET A 451 -0.49 37.74 -7.56
C MET A 451 0.19 37.59 -8.93
N ASP A 452 1.52 37.56 -8.86
CA ASP A 452 2.37 37.11 -9.96
C ASP A 452 2.08 35.64 -10.27
N TRP A 453 1.15 35.42 -11.19
CA TRP A 453 0.65 34.08 -11.55
C TRP A 453 1.76 33.19 -12.08
N ASP A 454 2.67 33.72 -12.90
CA ASP A 454 3.78 32.92 -13.44
C ASP A 454 4.66 32.38 -12.32
N ARG A 455 5.05 33.25 -11.38
CA ARG A 455 5.84 32.84 -10.23
C ARG A 455 5.08 31.92 -9.29
N LEU A 456 3.80 32.20 -9.02
CA LEU A 456 2.96 31.40 -8.14
C LEU A 456 2.75 30.00 -8.71
N LEU A 457 2.35 29.91 -9.98
CA LEU A 457 2.19 28.66 -10.70
C LEU A 457 3.51 27.92 -10.76
N HIS A 458 4.64 28.59 -10.99
CA HIS A 458 5.94 27.93 -10.95
C HIS A 458 6.27 27.35 -9.57
N ARG A 459 5.97 28.05 -8.47
CA ARG A 459 6.23 27.56 -7.11
C ARG A 459 5.34 26.39 -6.73
N VAL A 460 4.04 26.52 -6.99
CA VAL A 460 3.04 25.48 -6.72
C VAL A 460 3.30 24.27 -7.61
N HIS A 461 3.59 24.51 -8.89
CA HIS A 461 3.90 23.44 -9.82
C HIS A 461 5.24 22.78 -9.50
N ALA A 462 6.32 23.50 -9.18
CA ALA A 462 7.62 22.89 -8.89
C ALA A 462 7.55 21.91 -7.72
N ALA A 463 6.77 22.23 -6.67
CA ALA A 463 6.52 21.32 -5.56
C ALA A 463 5.86 20.00 -6.04
N ASN A 464 4.87 20.10 -6.91
CA ASN A 464 4.19 18.93 -7.49
C ASN A 464 5.02 18.23 -8.59
N GLN A 465 5.85 18.97 -9.33
CA GLN A 465 6.59 18.48 -10.50
C GLN A 465 7.79 17.65 -10.07
N HIS A 466 8.53 18.05 -9.02
CA HIS A 466 9.62 17.22 -8.49
C HIS A 466 9.10 15.82 -8.16
N LEU A 467 7.92 15.78 -7.56
CA LEU A 467 7.26 14.56 -7.15
C LEU A 467 6.71 13.76 -8.34
N ASN A 468 5.98 14.41 -9.25
CA ASN A 468 5.47 13.77 -10.47
C ASN A 468 6.62 13.26 -11.36
N ASN A 469 7.73 13.99 -11.45
CA ASN A 469 8.92 13.57 -12.17
C ASN A 469 9.60 12.39 -11.49
N SER A 470 9.64 12.36 -10.16
CA SER A 470 10.16 11.22 -9.39
C SER A 470 9.30 9.98 -9.66
N LEU A 471 7.97 10.11 -9.66
CA LEU A 471 7.04 9.03 -9.98
C LEU A 471 7.13 8.60 -11.43
N ALA A 472 7.18 9.54 -12.37
CA ALA A 472 7.35 9.24 -13.79
C ALA A 472 8.70 8.58 -14.07
N SER A 473 9.76 8.94 -13.34
CA SER A 473 11.07 8.29 -13.40
C SER A 473 10.99 6.86 -12.83
N ILE A 474 10.29 6.64 -11.72
CA ILE A 474 10.05 5.30 -11.18
C ILE A 474 9.22 4.46 -12.17
N GLN A 475 8.18 5.05 -12.77
CA GLN A 475 7.31 4.41 -13.77
C GLN A 475 8.06 4.04 -15.04
N SER A 476 8.74 5.00 -15.65
CA SER A 476 9.49 4.79 -16.89
C SER A 476 10.77 3.97 -16.72
N GLY A 477 11.45 4.11 -15.58
CA GLY A 477 12.73 3.48 -15.32
C GLY A 477 12.63 2.08 -14.73
N HIS A 478 11.71 1.84 -13.79
CA HIS A 478 11.64 0.59 -13.04
C HIS A 478 10.42 -0.25 -13.41
N PHE A 479 9.23 0.36 -13.50
CA PHE A 479 8.01 -0.39 -13.82
C PHE A 479 7.95 -0.84 -15.28
N ASN A 480 8.27 0.03 -16.25
CA ASN A 480 8.33 -0.38 -17.66
C ASN A 480 9.37 -1.48 -17.90
N ARG A 481 10.51 -1.44 -17.18
CA ARG A 481 11.52 -2.51 -17.23
C ARG A 481 11.02 -3.81 -16.62
N ALA A 482 10.23 -3.75 -15.54
CA ALA A 482 9.58 -4.92 -14.97
C ALA A 482 8.52 -5.50 -15.92
N GLU A 483 7.75 -4.65 -16.58
CA GLU A 483 6.71 -5.06 -17.53
C GLU A 483 7.31 -5.76 -18.76
N THR A 484 8.44 -5.29 -19.30
CA THR A 484 9.15 -5.99 -20.39
C THR A 484 9.70 -7.38 -20.02
N ARG A 485 9.73 -7.72 -18.72
CA ARG A 485 10.27 -9.00 -18.23
C ARG A 485 9.21 -10.06 -18.00
N VAL A 486 7.93 -9.71 -18.13
CA VAL A 486 6.82 -10.64 -17.89
C VAL A 486 5.91 -10.69 -19.11
N ASN A 487 5.53 -11.91 -19.50
CA ASN A 487 4.61 -12.11 -20.60
C ASN A 487 3.26 -11.49 -20.24
N GLN A 488 2.80 -10.49 -21.00
CA GLN A 488 1.51 -9.82 -20.75
C GLN A 488 0.33 -10.80 -20.75
N SER A 489 0.44 -11.94 -21.43
CA SER A 489 -0.55 -13.03 -21.40
C SER A 489 -0.71 -13.69 -20.02
N GLU A 490 0.26 -13.51 -19.13
CA GLU A 490 0.24 -14.04 -17.76
C GLU A 490 -0.28 -13.01 -16.75
N ILE A 491 -0.42 -11.73 -17.11
CA ILE A 491 -0.87 -10.66 -16.20
C ILE A 491 -2.41 -10.57 -16.23
N GLY A 492 -3.07 -11.64 -15.78
CA GLY A 492 -4.49 -11.61 -15.42
C GLY A 492 -4.69 -11.14 -13.98
N SER A 493 -5.92 -10.76 -13.59
CA SER A 493 -6.27 -10.43 -12.19
C SER A 493 -5.91 -11.54 -11.20
N GLU A 494 -5.82 -12.77 -11.69
CA GLU A 494 -5.51 -13.98 -10.92
C GLU A 494 -4.00 -14.15 -10.68
N ASN A 495 -3.15 -13.46 -11.45
CA ASN A 495 -1.71 -13.62 -11.45
C ASN A 495 -0.93 -12.35 -11.04
N VAL A 496 -1.62 -11.23 -10.79
CA VAL A 496 -1.00 -9.98 -10.31
C VAL A 496 -0.21 -10.21 -9.02
N VAL A 497 -0.73 -11.08 -8.14
CA VAL A 497 -0.06 -11.44 -6.89
C VAL A 497 1.20 -12.27 -7.13
N SER A 498 1.17 -13.22 -8.09
CA SER A 498 2.37 -13.96 -8.50
C SER A 498 3.39 -13.01 -9.12
N TYR A 499 2.97 -12.14 -10.03
CA TYR A 499 3.82 -11.14 -10.67
C TYR A 499 4.56 -10.25 -9.67
N VAL A 500 3.81 -9.70 -8.70
CA VAL A 500 4.38 -8.84 -7.66
C VAL A 500 5.29 -9.66 -6.74
N ASN A 501 4.87 -10.87 -6.33
CA ASN A 501 5.72 -11.75 -5.52
C ASN A 501 6.99 -12.18 -6.26
N ASP A 502 6.95 -12.45 -7.56
CA ASP A 502 8.09 -12.87 -8.37
C ASP A 502 9.07 -11.72 -8.58
N ILE A 503 8.58 -10.51 -8.84
CA ILE A 503 9.43 -9.30 -8.89
C ILE A 503 10.10 -9.07 -7.55
N LEU A 504 9.32 -9.08 -6.45
CA LEU A 504 9.84 -8.81 -5.11
C LEU A 504 10.77 -9.91 -4.61
N THR A 505 10.49 -11.18 -4.92
CA THR A 505 11.34 -12.33 -4.56
C THR A 505 12.65 -12.28 -5.33
N ASN A 506 12.61 -11.98 -6.63
CA ASN A 506 13.83 -11.84 -7.43
C ASN A 506 14.65 -10.63 -6.97
N TRP A 507 14.01 -9.50 -6.70
CA TRP A 507 14.68 -8.33 -6.15
C TRP A 507 15.26 -8.59 -4.75
N ALA A 508 14.53 -9.25 -3.86
CA ALA A 508 15.05 -9.66 -2.56
C ALA A 508 16.24 -10.62 -2.70
N THR A 509 16.26 -11.47 -3.73
CA THR A 509 17.38 -12.38 -4.01
C THR A 509 18.59 -11.66 -4.58
N GLU A 510 18.38 -10.66 -5.44
CA GLU A 510 19.43 -9.89 -6.12
C GLU A 510 20.09 -8.87 -5.17
N TYR A 511 19.30 -8.21 -4.32
CA TYR A 511 19.76 -7.12 -3.45
C TYR A 511 19.88 -7.51 -1.97
N GLY A 512 19.25 -8.60 -1.51
CA GLY A 512 19.35 -9.06 -0.12
C GLY A 512 20.66 -9.77 0.25
N ARG A 513 21.62 -9.84 -0.69
CA ARG A 513 22.98 -10.38 -0.46
C ARG A 513 24.05 -9.29 -0.27
N GLN A 514 23.67 -8.02 -0.42
CA GLN A 514 24.51 -6.87 -0.04
C GLN A 514 24.20 -6.50 1.41
#